data_AF-A0A8B8DTE7-F1
#
_entry.id   AF-A0A8B8DTE7-F1
#
_cell.length_a   1.000
_cell.length_b   1.000
_cell.length_c   1.000
_cell.angle_alpha   90.00
_cell.angle_beta   90.00
_cell.angle_gamma   90.00
#
_symmetry.space_group_name_H-M   'P 1'
#
loop_
_entity.id
_entity.type
_entity.pdbx_description
1 polymer ?
#
loop_
_entity_poly.entity_id
_entity_poly.type
_entity_poly.pdbx_seq_one_letter_code
_entity_poly.pdbx_strand_id
1 'polypeptide(L)'
;MKVHDSIAVLLFNKSKESFVFVKQFRPAIYLNNSETEQKKDSVTIDTNKFPGSLGITYELCAGIIDKDISPAETAKMEIHEECGFDVPLESIEHVTSYRAGVGTTGSKQYLFYAEVTEEMRTGQGGGIVEEGEMIDVIEIPRSEVMTFVMDESINKPVGIMFAVLWYFQNKAN
;
A
#
# COMPACT_ATOMS: atom_id res chain seq x y z
N MET A 1 -15.02 12.13 -15.02
CA MET A 1 -14.34 11.34 -13.99
C MET A 1 -13.64 12.31 -13.07
N LYS A 2 -13.98 12.34 -11.78
CA LYS A 2 -13.23 13.15 -10.79
C LYS A 2 -12.02 12.32 -10.39
N VAL A 3 -10.82 12.86 -10.62
CA VAL A 3 -9.57 12.21 -10.20
C VAL A 3 -9.16 12.86 -8.89
N HIS A 4 -8.95 12.05 -7.86
CA HIS A 4 -8.48 12.49 -6.56
C HIS A 4 -6.97 12.34 -6.47
N ASP A 5 -6.31 13.29 -5.80
CA ASP A 5 -4.94 13.11 -5.32
C ASP A 5 -4.94 12.09 -4.18
N SER A 6 -3.79 11.55 -3.84
CA SER A 6 -3.65 10.43 -2.88
C SER A 6 -2.40 10.55 -2.04
N ILE A 7 -2.31 9.73 -1.01
CA ILE A 7 -1.11 9.55 -0.19
C ILE A 7 -0.59 8.11 -0.31
N ALA A 8 0.67 7.92 0.07
CA ALA A 8 1.26 6.62 0.38
C ALA A 8 2.23 6.81 1.55
N VAL A 9 2.34 5.82 2.43
CA VAL A 9 3.18 5.89 3.62
C VAL A 9 4.06 4.65 3.72
N LEU A 10 5.37 4.85 3.85
CA LEU A 10 6.27 3.80 4.32
C LEU A 10 6.36 3.85 5.84
N LEU A 11 6.05 2.73 6.48
CA LEU A 11 6.14 2.59 7.93
C LEU A 11 7.31 1.67 8.29
N PHE A 12 8.13 2.11 9.25
CA PHE A 12 9.19 1.30 9.85
C PHE A 12 8.90 1.05 11.32
N ASN A 13 8.66 -0.22 11.68
CA ASN A 13 8.42 -0.64 13.04
C ASN A 13 9.75 -0.86 13.76
N LYS A 14 10.11 0.08 14.63
CA LYS A 14 11.37 0.03 15.40
C LYS A 14 11.39 -1.07 16.44
N SER A 15 10.24 -1.44 17.00
CA SER A 15 10.16 -2.49 18.02
C SER A 15 10.49 -3.87 17.45
N LYS A 16 10.31 -4.07 16.14
CA LYS A 16 10.51 -5.36 15.44
C LYS A 16 11.57 -5.33 14.35
N GLU A 17 12.17 -4.17 14.10
CA GLU A 17 13.10 -3.93 12.99
C GLU A 17 12.53 -4.41 11.63
N SER A 18 11.28 -4.05 11.35
CA SER A 18 10.55 -4.50 10.17
C SER A 18 9.82 -3.35 9.47
N PHE A 19 9.66 -3.47 8.15
CA PHE A 19 8.77 -2.59 7.39
C PHE A 19 7.34 -3.10 7.49
N VAL A 20 6.39 -2.17 7.68
CA VAL A 20 4.96 -2.50 7.65
C VAL A 20 4.45 -2.19 6.24
N PHE A 21 3.84 -3.19 5.62
CA PHE A 21 3.14 -3.09 4.35
C PHE A 21 1.73 -3.60 4.53
N VAL A 22 0.91 -3.38 3.50
CA VAL A 22 -0.42 -3.96 3.40
C VAL A 22 -0.46 -4.89 2.19
N LYS A 23 -1.35 -5.88 2.21
CA LYS A 23 -1.70 -6.65 1.02
C LYS A 23 -3.20 -6.74 0.85
N GLN A 24 -3.65 -6.66 -0.39
CA GLN A 24 -5.06 -6.68 -0.74
C GLN A 24 -5.27 -7.23 -2.15
N PHE A 25 -6.50 -7.62 -2.47
CA PHE A 25 -6.85 -8.12 -3.79
C PHE A 25 -7.12 -6.99 -4.76
N ARG A 26 -6.41 -6.94 -5.90
CA ARG A 26 -6.64 -5.99 -6.99
C ARG A 26 -7.21 -6.73 -8.21
N PRO A 27 -8.50 -6.53 -8.55
CA PRO A 27 -9.14 -7.23 -9.67
C PRO A 27 -8.42 -7.07 -11.02
N ALA A 28 -7.86 -5.89 -11.28
CA ALA A 28 -7.12 -5.63 -12.52
C ALA A 28 -5.84 -6.49 -12.64
N ILE A 29 -5.15 -6.74 -11.52
CA ILE A 29 -3.97 -7.61 -11.48
C ILE A 29 -4.40 -9.07 -11.66
N TYR A 30 -5.46 -9.48 -10.96
CA TYR A 30 -6.02 -10.82 -11.10
C TYR A 30 -6.43 -11.15 -12.55
N LEU A 31 -7.12 -10.22 -13.23
CA LEU A 31 -7.53 -10.37 -14.63
C LEU A 31 -6.34 -10.49 -15.58
N ASN A 32 -5.22 -9.81 -15.30
CA ASN A 32 -4.01 -9.88 -16.12
C ASN A 32 -3.22 -11.17 -15.89
N ASN A 33 -3.26 -11.68 -14.65
CA ASN A 33 -2.58 -12.91 -14.24
C ASN A 33 -3.42 -14.17 -14.45
N SER A 34 -4.62 -14.06 -15.02
CA SER A 34 -5.53 -15.19 -15.26
C SER A 34 -5.88 -15.32 -16.74
N GLU A 35 -6.11 -16.55 -17.20
CA GLU A 35 -6.73 -16.75 -18.51
C GLU A 35 -8.23 -16.42 -18.44
N THR A 36 -8.69 -15.66 -19.42
CA THR A 36 -10.07 -15.19 -19.48
C THR A 36 -10.80 -15.83 -20.66
N GLU A 37 -12.02 -16.31 -20.41
CA GLU A 37 -12.92 -16.77 -21.46
C GLU A 37 -13.91 -15.66 -21.82
N GLN A 38 -13.87 -15.25 -23.08
CA GLN A 38 -14.84 -14.31 -23.64
C GLN A 38 -16.14 -15.04 -23.97
N LYS A 39 -17.22 -14.68 -23.27
CA LYS A 39 -18.60 -14.99 -23.64
C LYS A 39 -19.25 -13.71 -24.16
N LYS A 40 -20.26 -13.83 -25.04
CA LYS A 40 -20.88 -12.71 -25.80
C LYS A 40 -20.91 -11.36 -25.04
N ASP A 41 -21.38 -11.37 -23.79
CA ASP A 41 -21.52 -10.16 -22.96
C ASP A 41 -20.78 -10.23 -21.61
N SER A 42 -19.88 -11.20 -21.40
CA SER A 42 -19.18 -11.35 -20.11
C SER A 42 -17.79 -11.97 -20.27
N VAL A 43 -16.89 -11.59 -19.36
CA VAL A 43 -15.59 -12.23 -19.19
C VAL A 43 -15.69 -13.16 -17.99
N THR A 44 -15.35 -14.44 -18.16
CA THR A 44 -15.34 -15.43 -17.07
C THR A 44 -13.94 -15.97 -16.82
N ILE A 45 -13.60 -16.20 -15.55
CA ILE A 45 -12.36 -16.86 -15.12
C ILE A 45 -12.74 -18.15 -14.38
N ASP A 46 -12.04 -19.25 -14.65
CA ASP A 46 -12.16 -20.49 -13.89
C ASP A 46 -11.36 -20.37 -12.58
N THR A 47 -12.06 -20.05 -11.49
CA THR A 47 -11.45 -19.86 -10.16
C THR A 47 -10.88 -21.14 -9.55
N ASN A 48 -11.14 -22.32 -10.11
CA ASN A 48 -10.46 -23.55 -9.70
C ASN A 48 -9.05 -23.66 -10.28
N LYS A 49 -8.81 -23.03 -11.44
CA LYS A 49 -7.49 -23.00 -12.10
C LYS A 49 -6.68 -21.78 -11.70
N PHE A 50 -7.35 -20.65 -11.51
CA PHE A 50 -6.74 -19.38 -11.17
C PHE A 50 -7.16 -19.00 -9.74
N PRO A 51 -6.33 -19.25 -8.72
CA PRO A 51 -6.66 -18.90 -7.35
C PRO A 51 -6.60 -17.38 -7.14
N GLY A 52 -7.42 -16.85 -6.23
CA GLY A 52 -7.47 -15.42 -5.92
C GLY A 52 -6.13 -14.82 -5.48
N SER A 53 -5.18 -15.64 -5.01
CA SER A 53 -3.81 -15.22 -4.69
C SER A 53 -3.09 -14.56 -5.87
N LEU A 54 -3.46 -14.88 -7.12
CA LEU A 54 -2.90 -14.24 -8.32
C LEU A 54 -3.24 -12.74 -8.43
N GLY A 55 -4.27 -12.29 -7.71
CA GLY A 55 -4.67 -10.89 -7.64
C GLY A 55 -4.15 -10.14 -6.42
N ILE A 56 -3.46 -10.81 -5.51
CA ILE A 56 -2.95 -10.16 -4.31
C ILE A 56 -1.76 -9.28 -4.67
N THR A 57 -1.81 -8.02 -4.24
CA THR A 57 -0.74 -7.05 -4.36
C THR A 57 -0.23 -6.66 -2.99
N TYR A 58 1.07 -6.41 -2.91
CA TYR A 58 1.76 -5.93 -1.74
C TYR A 58 2.06 -4.44 -1.92
N GLU A 59 1.60 -3.61 -0.99
CA GLU A 59 1.47 -2.17 -1.19
C GLU A 59 1.93 -1.40 0.05
N LEU A 60 2.23 -0.12 -0.15
CA LEU A 60 2.34 0.84 0.96
C LEU A 60 0.93 1.12 1.50
N CYS A 61 0.84 1.52 2.78
CA CYS A 61 -0.39 2.11 3.30
C CYS A 61 -0.74 3.35 2.46
N ALA A 62 -1.97 3.46 1.97
CA ALA A 62 -2.34 4.47 0.98
C ALA A 62 -3.83 4.79 0.99
N GLY A 63 -4.17 6.06 0.78
CA GLY A 63 -5.56 6.52 0.72
C GLY A 63 -5.77 7.68 -0.25
N ILE A 64 -7.01 7.88 -0.67
CA ILE A 64 -7.39 9.04 -1.49
C ILE A 64 -7.60 10.27 -0.59
N ILE A 65 -7.28 11.44 -1.12
CA ILE A 65 -7.60 12.71 -0.46
C ILE A 65 -8.98 13.15 -0.95
N ASP A 66 -10.00 12.79 -0.20
CA ASP A 66 -11.41 13.08 -0.50
C ASP A 66 -12.12 13.93 0.56
N LYS A 67 -11.44 14.16 1.69
CA LYS A 67 -11.84 15.04 2.81
C LYS A 67 -11.11 16.38 2.74
N ASP A 68 -11.67 17.42 3.37
CA ASP A 68 -11.06 18.76 3.47
C ASP A 68 -10.04 18.81 4.62
N ILE A 69 -9.00 17.97 4.51
CA ILE A 69 -7.88 17.86 5.47
C ILE A 69 -6.56 17.80 4.70
N SER A 70 -5.45 18.06 5.39
CA SER A 70 -4.13 18.02 4.77
C SER A 70 -3.70 16.59 4.39
N PRO A 71 -2.79 16.42 3.41
CA PRO A 71 -2.25 15.10 3.07
C PRO A 71 -1.61 14.36 4.26
N ALA A 72 -1.00 15.08 5.21
CA ALA A 72 -0.43 14.47 6.41
C ALA A 72 -1.51 13.97 7.38
N GLU A 73 -2.63 14.69 7.51
CA GLU A 73 -3.79 14.23 8.29
C GLU A 73 -4.45 13.02 7.65
N THR A 74 -4.59 13.00 6.32
CA THR A 74 -5.03 11.80 5.58
C THR A 74 -4.08 10.63 5.87
N ALA A 75 -2.77 10.82 5.75
CA ALA A 75 -1.79 9.78 6.07
C ALA A 75 -1.94 9.24 7.49
N LYS A 76 -2.13 10.10 8.50
CA LYS A 76 -2.39 9.66 9.89
C LYS A 76 -3.63 8.78 10.00
N MET A 77 -4.73 9.14 9.32
CA MET A 77 -5.96 8.37 9.33
C MET A 77 -5.76 6.98 8.70
N GLU A 78 -5.15 6.93 7.52
CA GLU A 78 -4.91 5.68 6.79
C GLU A 78 -3.96 4.74 7.56
N ILE A 79 -2.92 5.28 8.21
CA ILE A 79 -2.01 4.46 9.04
C ILE A 79 -2.78 3.78 10.19
N HIS A 80 -3.74 4.48 10.80
CA HIS A 80 -4.55 3.90 11.86
C HIS A 80 -5.54 2.87 11.31
N GLU A 81 -6.21 3.19 10.20
CA GLU A 81 -7.25 2.36 9.59
C GLU A 81 -6.69 1.09 8.93
N GLU A 82 -5.70 1.22 8.06
CA GLU A 82 -5.14 0.11 7.32
C GLU A 82 -4.12 -0.68 8.15
N CYS A 83 -3.30 0.00 8.96
CA CYS A 83 -2.14 -0.62 9.64
C CYS A 83 -2.28 -0.75 11.17
N GLY A 84 -3.27 -0.08 11.78
CA GLY A 84 -3.58 -0.21 13.20
C GLY A 84 -2.68 0.61 14.14
N PHE A 85 -1.94 1.60 13.64
CA PHE A 85 -1.05 2.43 14.47
C PHE A 85 -1.57 3.86 14.63
N ASP A 86 -1.55 4.39 15.86
CA ASP A 86 -1.79 5.81 16.13
C ASP A 86 -0.47 6.58 16.20
N VAL A 87 -0.06 7.16 15.07
CA VAL A 87 1.20 7.89 14.93
C VAL A 87 0.98 9.38 15.15
N PRO A 88 1.79 10.09 15.96
CA PRO A 88 1.71 11.55 16.09
C PRO A 88 1.91 12.24 14.73
N LEU A 89 1.11 13.26 14.43
CA LEU A 89 1.09 13.91 13.12
C LEU A 89 2.47 14.51 12.76
N GLU A 90 3.17 15.06 13.74
CA GLU A 90 4.51 15.63 13.63
C GLU A 90 5.61 14.60 13.31
N SER A 91 5.33 13.31 13.50
CA SER A 91 6.25 12.21 13.18
C SER A 91 6.06 11.66 11.76
N ILE A 92 5.08 12.18 11.01
CA ILE A 92 4.83 11.81 9.62
C ILE A 92 5.63 12.74 8.71
N GLU A 93 6.74 12.23 8.19
CA GLU A 93 7.66 12.97 7.33
C GLU A 93 7.19 12.93 5.87
N HIS A 94 7.03 14.10 5.25
CA HIS A 94 6.83 14.18 3.81
C HIS A 94 8.14 13.92 3.07
N VAL A 95 8.19 12.84 2.30
CA VAL A 95 9.35 12.42 1.51
C VAL A 95 9.41 13.19 0.20
N THR A 96 8.34 13.09 -0.60
CA THR A 96 8.23 13.74 -1.92
C THR A 96 6.80 13.62 -2.46
N SER A 97 6.53 14.18 -3.64
CA SER A 97 5.30 13.91 -4.39
C SER A 97 5.58 13.64 -5.87
N TYR A 98 4.73 12.84 -6.50
CA TYR A 98 4.86 12.43 -7.91
C TYR A 98 3.49 12.28 -8.58
N ARG A 99 3.51 12.01 -9.89
CA ARG A 99 2.30 11.73 -10.69
C ARG A 99 2.11 10.22 -10.83
N ALA A 100 0.98 9.71 -10.35
CA ALA A 100 0.57 8.32 -10.49
C ALA A 100 -0.39 8.17 -11.68
N GLY A 101 -0.44 6.97 -12.25
CA GLY A 101 -1.37 6.65 -13.35
C GLY A 101 -1.23 7.59 -14.55
N VAL A 102 -0.02 7.99 -14.94
CA VAL A 102 0.22 9.02 -15.98
C VAL A 102 -0.48 8.78 -17.32
N GLY A 103 -0.77 7.51 -17.67
CA GLY A 103 -1.52 7.14 -18.87
C GLY A 103 -3.03 7.03 -18.69
N THR A 104 -3.55 7.16 -17.47
CA THR A 104 -4.96 6.91 -17.14
C THR A 104 -5.58 8.03 -16.30
N THR A 105 -5.02 8.34 -15.12
CA THR A 105 -5.57 9.29 -14.16
C THR A 105 -4.73 10.57 -14.02
N GLY A 106 -3.40 10.46 -14.03
CA GLY A 106 -2.48 11.59 -13.79
C GLY A 106 -2.59 12.22 -12.39
N SER A 107 -3.14 11.49 -11.40
CA SER A 107 -3.30 11.98 -10.03
C SER A 107 -1.97 12.30 -9.38
N LYS A 108 -1.94 13.27 -8.47
CA LYS A 108 -0.78 13.50 -7.61
C LYS A 108 -0.81 12.49 -6.46
N GLN A 109 0.35 11.93 -6.12
CA GLN A 109 0.52 11.12 -4.93
C GLN A 109 1.61 11.71 -4.04
N TYR A 110 1.31 11.90 -2.76
CA TYR A 110 2.26 12.34 -1.73
C TYR A 110 2.83 11.11 -1.03
N LEU A 111 4.15 10.98 -1.00
CA LEU A 111 4.82 9.90 -0.26
C LEU A 111 5.28 10.42 1.10
N PHE A 112 4.93 9.68 2.13
CA PHE A 112 5.31 9.91 3.51
C PHE A 112 6.13 8.76 4.08
N TYR A 113 6.81 9.04 5.18
CA TYR A 113 7.51 8.08 6.02
C TYR A 113 7.14 8.31 7.49
N ALA A 114 6.97 7.24 8.25
CA ALA A 114 6.88 7.33 9.69
C ALA A 114 7.52 6.12 10.38
N GLU A 115 8.05 6.35 11.57
CA GLU A 115 8.49 5.28 12.47
C GLU A 115 7.37 4.95 13.45
N VAL A 116 7.13 3.67 13.65
CA VAL A 116 6.14 3.16 14.61
C VAL A 116 6.81 2.25 15.63
N THR A 117 6.12 2.06 16.74
CA THR A 117 6.49 1.09 17.77
C THR A 117 5.25 0.28 18.16
N GLU A 118 5.43 -0.87 18.80
CA GLU A 118 4.28 -1.70 19.23
C GLU A 118 3.40 -1.00 20.27
N GLU A 119 3.91 -0.03 21.02
CA GLU A 119 3.10 0.80 21.93
C GLU A 119 2.12 1.71 21.19
N MET A 120 2.38 2.01 19.91
CA MET A 120 1.48 2.79 19.06
C MET A 120 0.39 1.92 18.40
N ARG A 121 0.44 0.58 18.56
CA ARG A 121 -0.54 -0.31 17.93
C ARG A 121 -1.85 -0.31 18.72
N THR A 122 -2.80 0.50 18.29
CA THR A 122 -4.13 0.67 18.91
C THR A 122 -5.21 -0.16 18.23
N GLY A 123 -4.92 -0.75 17.06
CA GLY A 123 -5.84 -1.59 16.31
C GLY A 123 -5.14 -2.72 15.56
N GLN A 124 -5.93 -3.61 14.96
CA GLN A 124 -5.41 -4.67 14.08
C GLN A 124 -5.12 -4.17 12.66
N GLY A 125 -5.57 -2.96 12.32
CA GLY A 125 -5.64 -2.48 10.94
C GLY A 125 -6.71 -3.23 10.14
N GLY A 126 -6.59 -3.19 8.83
CA GLY A 126 -7.38 -4.02 7.92
C GLY A 126 -8.37 -3.27 7.01
N GLY A 127 -8.42 -1.94 7.11
CA GLY A 127 -9.32 -1.12 6.27
C GLY A 127 -10.78 -1.21 6.72
N ILE A 128 -11.68 -0.66 5.90
CA ILE A 128 -13.12 -0.72 6.12
C ILE A 128 -13.79 -1.74 5.19
N VAL A 129 -14.25 -2.85 5.75
CA VAL A 129 -14.89 -3.95 5.00
C VAL A 129 -16.14 -3.48 4.25
N GLU A 130 -16.91 -2.56 4.84
CA GLU A 130 -18.10 -1.96 4.22
C GLU A 130 -17.76 -1.11 2.99
N GLU A 131 -16.53 -0.60 2.89
CA GLU A 131 -15.99 0.12 1.73
C GLU A 131 -15.30 -0.81 0.73
N GLY A 132 -15.29 -2.13 1.00
CA GLY A 132 -14.68 -3.15 0.16
C GLY A 132 -13.20 -3.35 0.42
N GLU A 133 -12.67 -2.79 1.50
CA GLU A 133 -11.28 -2.89 1.89
C GLU A 133 -11.09 -4.11 2.78
N MET A 134 -10.62 -5.20 2.17
CA MET A 134 -10.18 -6.39 2.89
C MET A 134 -8.66 -6.41 2.83
N ILE A 135 -8.04 -5.76 3.82
CA ILE A 135 -6.61 -5.53 3.86
C ILE A 135 -5.98 -6.39 4.95
N ASP A 136 -4.85 -7.02 4.63
CA ASP A 136 -4.01 -7.68 5.62
C ASP A 136 -2.75 -6.84 5.86
N VAL A 137 -2.47 -6.57 7.14
CA VAL A 137 -1.19 -5.96 7.55
C VAL A 137 -0.11 -7.04 7.55
N ILE A 138 1.05 -6.72 6.97
CA ILE A 138 2.21 -7.60 7.00
C ILE A 138 3.45 -6.83 7.47
N GLU A 139 4.39 -7.57 8.05
CA GLU A 139 5.67 -7.04 8.47
C GLU A 139 6.80 -7.82 7.81
N ILE A 140 7.67 -7.12 7.09
CA ILE A 140 8.83 -7.69 6.40
C ILE A 140 10.08 -7.25 7.14
N PRO A 141 10.90 -8.18 7.68
CA PRO A 141 12.13 -7.83 8.38
C PRO A 141 13.03 -6.92 7.54
N ARG A 142 13.70 -5.95 8.17
CA ARG A 142 14.63 -5.04 7.49
C ARG A 142 15.70 -5.77 6.69
N SER A 143 16.16 -6.92 7.19
CA SER A 143 17.15 -7.78 6.54
C SER A 143 16.64 -8.45 5.26
N GLU A 144 15.32 -8.60 5.10
CA GLU A 144 14.70 -9.34 4.01
C GLU A 144 14.02 -8.42 2.98
N VAL A 145 13.76 -7.16 3.35
CA VAL A 145 12.97 -6.24 2.53
C VAL A 145 13.53 -6.05 1.12
N MET A 146 14.85 -6.04 0.95
CA MET A 146 15.47 -5.85 -0.36
C MET A 146 15.24 -7.07 -1.26
N THR A 147 15.32 -8.28 -0.69
CA THR A 147 14.96 -9.51 -1.42
C THR A 147 13.49 -9.47 -1.80
N PHE A 148 12.61 -9.08 -0.87
CA PHE A 148 11.17 -8.98 -1.11
C PHE A 148 10.82 -7.97 -2.22
N VAL A 149 11.37 -6.75 -2.19
CA VAL A 149 11.05 -5.74 -3.23
C VAL A 149 11.67 -6.03 -4.60
N MET A 150 12.65 -6.93 -4.67
CA MET A 150 13.28 -7.34 -5.94
C MET A 150 12.70 -8.66 -6.50
N ASP A 151 11.90 -9.40 -5.74
CA ASP A 151 11.30 -10.67 -6.19
C ASP A 151 10.20 -10.43 -7.23
N GLU A 152 10.46 -10.75 -8.50
CA GLU A 152 9.54 -10.56 -9.62
C GLU A 152 8.25 -11.39 -9.52
N SER A 153 8.20 -12.43 -8.69
CA SER A 153 6.98 -13.23 -8.49
C SER A 153 5.92 -12.52 -7.63
N ILE A 154 6.29 -11.42 -6.97
CA ILE A 154 5.41 -10.65 -6.08
C ILE A 154 4.83 -9.45 -6.83
N ASN A 155 3.50 -9.40 -6.95
CA ASN A 155 2.81 -8.22 -7.47
C ASN A 155 2.98 -7.06 -6.48
N LYS A 156 3.59 -5.96 -6.94
CA LYS A 156 3.81 -4.75 -6.14
C LYS A 156 4.01 -3.53 -7.02
N PRO A 157 3.57 -2.34 -6.59
CA PRO A 157 3.81 -1.10 -7.31
C PRO A 157 5.25 -0.63 -7.12
N VAL A 158 5.80 0.06 -8.12
CA VAL A 158 7.17 0.63 -8.06
C VAL A 158 7.39 1.57 -6.86
N GLY A 159 6.31 2.17 -6.33
CA GLY A 159 6.35 3.02 -5.14
C GLY A 159 6.97 2.34 -3.92
N ILE A 160 6.75 1.03 -3.74
CA ILE A 160 7.35 0.26 -2.64
C ILE A 160 8.88 0.21 -2.77
N MET A 161 9.38 0.01 -3.99
CA MET A 161 10.81 -0.09 -4.27
C MET A 161 11.49 1.25 -4.03
N PHE A 162 10.89 2.34 -4.51
CA PHE A 162 11.40 3.69 -4.29
C PHE A 162 11.43 4.04 -2.79
N ALA A 163 10.35 3.78 -2.06
CA ALA A 163 10.27 4.12 -0.65
C ALA A 163 11.31 3.34 0.18
N VAL A 164 11.48 2.04 -0.07
CA VAL A 164 12.50 1.21 0.61
C VAL A 164 13.92 1.70 0.28
N LEU A 165 14.23 1.98 -0.98
CA LEU A 165 15.53 2.53 -1.37
C LEU A 165 15.78 3.90 -0.72
N TRP A 166 14.76 4.77 -0.69
CA TRP A 166 14.84 6.05 0.00
C TRP A 166 15.13 5.88 1.49
N TYR A 167 14.49 4.92 2.17
CA TYR A 167 14.78 4.60 3.56
C TYR A 167 16.26 4.23 3.75
N PHE A 168 16.79 3.30 2.93
CA PHE A 168 18.19 2.91 3.08
C PHE A 168 19.17 4.06 2.78
N GLN A 169 18.80 4.97 1.90
CA GLN A 169 19.63 6.14 1.58
C GLN A 169 19.61 7.22 2.69
N ASN A 170 18.50 7.35 3.44
CA ASN A 170 18.28 8.52 4.31
C ASN A 170 18.13 8.19 5.80
N LYS A 171 17.75 6.96 6.14
CA LYS A 171 17.39 6.54 7.51
C LYS A 171 18.26 5.40 8.06
N ALA A 172 18.90 4.62 7.20
CA ALA A 172 19.63 3.41 7.62
C ALA A 172 21.03 3.64 8.24
N ASN A 173 21.34 4.87 8.67
CA ASN A 173 22.61 5.22 9.32
C ASN A 173 22.55 5.03 10.84
#